data_AF-A0ABD0RV23-F1
#
_entry.id   AF-A0ABD0RV23-F1
#
_cell.length_a   1.000
_cell.length_b   1.000
_cell.length_c   1.000
_cell.angle_alpha   90.00
_cell.angle_beta   90.00
_cell.angle_gamma   90.00
#
_symmetry.space_group_name_H-M   'P 1'
#
loop_
_entity.id
_entity.type
_entity.pdbx_description
1 polymer ?
#
loop_
_entity_poly.entity_id
_entity_poly.type
_entity_poly.pdbx_seq_one_letter_code
_entity_poly.pdbx_strand_id
1 'polypeptide(L)' 'KLFYDDPLEKQYVYLQAQFPSVTLKKKVMLSFQAGYIFVQTDKPIYTPASTGTI' A
#
# COMPACT_ATOMS: atom_id res chain seq x y z
N LYS A 1 -14.91 11.97 3.88
CA LYS A 1 -13.73 11.11 4.02
C LYS A 1 -13.30 10.71 2.61
N LEU A 2 -12.08 11.03 2.18
CA LEU A 2 -11.65 10.82 0.77
C LEU A 2 -11.41 9.34 0.42
N PHE A 3 -11.25 8.49 1.43
CA PHE A 3 -11.11 7.05 1.31
C PHE A 3 -11.98 6.35 2.36
N TYR A 4 -12.48 5.16 2.02
CA TYR A 4 -13.25 4.32 2.94
C TYR A 4 -12.30 3.57 3.89
N ASP A 5 -12.77 3.31 5.12
CA ASP A 5 -11.99 2.59 6.13
C ASP A 5 -11.88 1.09 5.85
N ASP A 6 -12.76 0.54 5.03
CA ASP A 6 -12.73 -0.87 4.67
C ASP A 6 -11.69 -1.11 3.55
N PRO A 7 -10.60 -1.84 3.83
CA PRO A 7 -9.57 -2.15 2.84
C PRO A 7 -10.05 -3.12 1.75
N LEU A 8 -11.20 -3.79 1.94
CA LEU A 8 -11.80 -4.71 0.96
C LEU A 8 -12.75 -4.00 0.00
N GLU A 9 -13.14 -2.77 0.30
CA GLU A 9 -14.02 -2.01 -0.59
C GLU A 9 -13.25 -1.51 -1.82
N LYS A 10 -13.83 -1.74 -3.00
CA LYS A 10 -13.23 -1.23 -4.26
C LYS A 10 -13.34 0.29 -4.31
N GLN A 11 -12.20 0.97 -4.20
CA GLN A 11 -12.13 2.42 -4.27
C GLN A 11 -11.81 2.89 -5.69
N TYR A 12 -12.36 4.05 -6.07
CA TYR A 12 -12.22 4.60 -7.42
C TYR A 12 -11.89 6.09 -7.38
N VAL A 13 -11.19 6.57 -8.41
CA VAL A 13 -10.94 7.99 -8.66
C VAL A 13 -11.31 8.38 -10.08
N TYR A 14 -11.51 9.67 -10.32
CA TYR A 14 -11.68 10.22 -11.67
C TYR A 14 -10.35 10.74 -12.18
N LEU A 15 -9.80 10.08 -13.20
CA LEU A 15 -8.70 10.62 -13.99
C LEU A 15 -9.26 11.67 -14.94
N GLN A 16 -8.71 12.89 -14.89
CA GLN A 16 -9.10 13.99 -15.76
C GLN A 16 -7.94 14.42 -16.64
N ALA A 17 -8.20 14.53 -17.96
CA ALA A 17 -7.26 15.12 -18.91
C ALA A 17 -7.91 16.36 -19.54
N GLN A 18 -7.21 17.50 -19.47
CA GLN A 18 -7.65 18.77 -20.04
C GLN A 18 -6.87 19.06 -21.32
N PHE A 19 -7.60 19.25 -22.40
CA PHE A 19 -7.12 19.74 -23.70
C PHE A 19 -7.75 21.11 -23.96
N PRO A 20 -7.20 21.93 -24.88
CA PRO A 20 -7.69 23.28 -25.12
C PRO A 20 -9.20 23.37 -25.42
N SER A 21 -9.78 22.35 -26.06
CA SER A 21 -11.18 22.31 -26.47
C SER A 21 -12.05 21.32 -25.70
N VAL A 22 -11.46 20.41 -24.91
CA VAL A 22 -12.20 19.31 -24.29
C VAL A 22 -11.57 18.86 -22.99
N THR A 23 -12.43 18.50 -22.03
CA THR A 23 -12.02 17.80 -20.81
C THR A 23 -12.54 16.37 -20.85
N LEU A 24 -11.64 15.40 -20.70
CA LEU A 24 -11.98 13.99 -20.60
C LEU A 24 -11.95 13.56 -19.13
N LYS A 25 -12.92 12.75 -18.71
CA LYS A 25 -12.98 12.15 -17.37
C LYS A 25 -13.16 10.64 -17.48
N LYS A 26 -12.39 9.86 -16.71
CA LYS A 26 -12.49 8.39 -16.65
C LYS A 26 -12.47 7.90 -15.21
N LYS A 27 -13.44 7.05 -14.84
CA LYS A 27 -13.46 6.36 -13.54
C LYS A 27 -12.45 5.21 -13.59
N VAL A 28 -11.49 5.20 -12.67
CA VAL A 28 -10.44 4.16 -12.55
C VAL A 28 -10.42 3.61 -11.13
N MET A 29 -10.12 2.32 -10.97
CA MET A 29 -10.03 1.65 -9.67
C MET A 29 -8.64 1.85 -9.05
N LEU A 30 -8.59 2.00 -7.74
CA LEU A 30 -7.33 2.12 -6.99
C LEU A 30 -6.76 0.74 -6.62
N SER A 31 -5.43 0.67 -6.54
CA SER A 31 -4.70 -0.41 -5.88
C SER A 31 -3.84 0.22 -4.78
N PHE A 32 -3.96 -0.29 -3.56
CA PHE A 32 -3.18 0.17 -2.39
C PHE A 32 -1.98 -0.74 -2.09
N GLN A 33 -1.51 -1.49 -3.09
CA GLN A 33 -0.33 -2.34 -2.94
C GLN A 33 0.91 -1.47 -2.68
N ALA A 34 1.41 -1.48 -1.44
CA ALA A 34 2.55 -0.67 -0.99
C ALA A 34 3.94 -1.23 -1.36
N GLY A 35 4.01 -2.26 -2.21
CA GLY A 35 5.26 -2.96 -2.56
C GLY A 35 5.59 -4.12 -1.62
N TYR A 36 6.88 -4.45 -1.49
CA TYR A 36 7.37 -5.57 -0.68
C TYR A 36 8.36 -5.09 0.39
N ILE A 37 8.22 -5.59 1.61
CA ILE A 37 9.19 -5.39 2.69
C ILE A 37 9.93 -6.72 2.90
N PHE A 38 11.26 -6.68 2.80
CA PHE A 38 12.13 -7.82 3.09
C PHE A 38 12.80 -7.59 4.43
N VAL A 39 12.57 -8.49 5.39
CA VAL A 39 13.20 -8.45 6.71
C VAL A 39 14.20 -9.60 6.80
N GLN A 40 15.45 -9.26 7.10
CA GLN A 40 16.51 -10.23 7.35
C GLN A 40 16.99 -10.07 8.79
N THR A 41 16.87 -11.12 9.59
CA THR A 41 17.44 -11.19 10.93
C THR A 41 18.90 -11.63 10.85
N ASP A 42 19.68 -11.42 11.90
CA ASP A 42 21.05 -11.93 11.97
C ASP A 42 21.09 -13.47 12.03
N LYS A 43 20.05 -14.10 12.59
CA LYS A 43 19.92 -15.57 12.70
C LYS A 43 18.48 -16.04 12.44
N PRO A 44 18.28 -17.25 11.86
CA PRO A 44 16.95 -17.83 11.67
C PRO A 44 16.32 -18.38 12.96
N ILE A 45 17.13 -18.75 13.97
CA ILE A 45 16.69 -19.30 15.26
C ILE A 45 17.53 -18.70 16.38
N TYR A 46 16.88 -18.24 17.45
CA TYR A 46 17.54 -17.84 18.70
C TYR A 46 17.25 -18.88 19.78
N THR A 47 18.27 -19.26 20.55
CA THR A 47 18.09 -20.05 21.77
C THR A 47 17.99 -19.09 22.98
N PRO A 48 17.23 -19.41 24.03
CA PRO A 48 17.04 -18.49 25.17
C PRO A 48 18.33 -17.98 25.83
N ALA A 49 19.44 -18.72 25.74
CA ALA A 49 20.76 -18.30 26.24
C ALA A 49 21.49 -17.28 25.34
N SER A 50 20.93 -16.93 24.17
CA SER A 50 21.61 -16.11 23.17
C SER A 50 21.43 -14.59 23.37
N THR A 51 20.59 -14.17 24.30
CA THR A 51 20.40 -12.77 24.68
C THR A 51 20.42 -12.63 26.21
N GLY A 52 21.57 -12.25 26.75
CA GLY A 52 21.70 -11.71 28.11
C GLY A 52 21.70 -12.76 29.22
N THR A 53 22.89 -13.15 29.65
CA THR A 53 23.11 -13.54 31.04
C THR A 53 22.74 -12.34 31.92
N ILE A 54 21.69 -12.48 32.72
CA ILE A 54 21.41 -11.60 33.87
C ILE A 54 22.42 -11.87 34.97
#